data_AF-A0A813E144-F1
#
_entry.id   AF-A0A813E144-F1
#
_cell.length_a   1.000
_cell.length_b   1.000
_cell.length_c   1.000
_cell.angle_alpha   90.00
_cell.angle_beta   90.00
_cell.angle_gamma   90.00
#
_symmetry.space_group_name_H-M   'P 1'
#
loop_
_entity.id
_entity.type
_entity.pdbx_description
1 polymer ?
#
loop_
_entity_poly.entity_id
_entity_poly.type
_entity_poly.pdbx_seq_one_letter_code
_entity_poly.pdbx_strand_id
1 'polypeptide(L)'
;AEIDMNFGGYTIPKGATIFLYADAVHKDDKYFPDAAAFCPHRYTNPEVFNQMNRDREIVTFGHGRKRCTGELHARSQISALLASFVMRFDMDLETKEPENRMPEDHDGPFVFDTANTLQLVNLRQRAEVDAHSTKVPVAAAAAALLGQRAELLAEQEVQQGGSASASGCPFSALKASVFGRSTADLSGLGVGGRQALSSMCAENYWERLRDGDAAARADRALVLAAVADEGATLQFASAELRADREVVLTAIEQDSDSLRFAAPELRADREVVLQAVRKKGSALQHSDSSLWKDRELLLEAVRSDGSMLRLAYGTDLVHDRDLVLAAVEQDSDALEMAGEEFLADKEVVLAAVLSSGELLERASENLRADLEVVSAAIRFDGLALQFADPELRRDRDLVLAAVRQIGTALQFASDEIRVDPEVVREAVNRTPKSLIFALGGLQEDPELEDFARDVRCRIQNEGR
;
A
#
# COMPACT_ATOMS: atom_id res chain seq x y z
N ALA A 1 -10.58 25.53 -13.39
CA ALA A 1 -11.01 26.74 -12.67
C ALA A 1 -12.52 26.70 -12.52
N GLU A 2 -13.05 26.72 -11.29
CA GLU A 2 -14.50 26.62 -11.04
C GLU A 2 -15.26 27.95 -11.20
N ILE A 3 -14.52 29.06 -11.15
CA ILE A 3 -14.98 30.43 -11.36
C ILE A 3 -13.97 31.19 -12.23
N ASP A 4 -14.40 32.29 -12.83
CA ASP A 4 -13.50 33.26 -13.44
C ASP A 4 -12.57 33.81 -12.34
N MET A 5 -11.27 33.84 -12.59
CA MET A 5 -10.29 34.34 -11.63
C MET A 5 -9.24 35.23 -12.29
N ASN A 6 -8.72 36.20 -11.54
CA ASN A 6 -7.58 37.00 -11.96
C ASN A 6 -6.31 36.47 -11.28
N PHE A 7 -5.30 36.15 -12.07
CA PHE A 7 -4.01 35.67 -11.58
C PHE A 7 -2.88 36.35 -12.35
N GLY A 8 -1.98 37.02 -11.63
CA GLY A 8 -0.83 37.71 -12.24
C GLY A 8 -1.20 38.79 -13.26
N GLY A 9 -2.40 39.39 -13.16
CA GLY A 9 -2.91 40.36 -14.13
C GLY A 9 -3.61 39.74 -15.34
N TYR A 10 -3.68 38.41 -15.42
CA TYR A 10 -4.41 37.68 -16.45
C TYR A 10 -5.76 37.20 -15.94
N THR A 11 -6.78 37.26 -16.80
CA THR A 11 -8.09 36.66 -16.52
C THR A 11 -8.10 35.21 -16.99
N ILE A 12 -8.25 34.28 -16.04
CA ILE A 12 -8.42 32.85 -16.30
C ILE A 12 -9.93 32.54 -16.25
N PRO A 13 -10.54 32.09 -17.37
CA PRO A 13 -11.97 31.85 -17.41
C PRO A 13 -12.36 30.57 -16.65
N LYS A 14 -13.60 30.54 -16.16
CA LYS A 14 -14.26 29.35 -15.63
C LYS A 14 -14.20 28.23 -16.67
N GLY A 15 -13.92 27.02 -16.21
CA GLY A 15 -13.72 25.84 -17.06
C GLY A 15 -12.30 25.66 -17.58
N ALA A 16 -11.40 26.65 -17.45
CA ALA A 16 -10.01 26.48 -17.86
C ALA A 16 -9.27 25.43 -17.00
N THR A 17 -8.50 24.57 -17.64
CA THR A 17 -7.60 23.62 -16.96
C THR A 17 -6.31 24.34 -16.60
N ILE A 18 -5.87 24.21 -15.34
CA ILE A 18 -4.65 24.83 -14.83
C ILE A 18 -3.68 23.72 -14.46
N PHE A 19 -2.51 23.71 -15.10
CA PHE A 19 -1.43 22.78 -14.78
C PHE A 19 -0.36 23.47 -13.95
N LEU A 20 0.10 22.80 -12.90
CA LEU A 20 1.28 23.22 -12.15
C LEU A 20 2.47 22.43 -12.69
N TYR A 21 3.39 23.12 -13.33
CA TYR A 21 4.51 22.47 -14.01
C TYR A 21 5.76 22.51 -13.13
N ALA A 22 5.93 21.47 -12.32
CA ALA A 22 7.01 21.36 -11.35
C ALA A 22 8.41 21.49 -11.99
N ASP A 23 8.60 20.92 -13.19
CA ASP A 23 9.87 20.96 -13.91
C ASP A 23 10.31 22.41 -14.21
N ALA A 24 9.39 23.28 -14.65
CA ALA A 24 9.73 24.69 -14.88
C ALA A 24 10.07 25.44 -13.59
N VAL A 25 9.41 25.12 -12.47
CA VAL A 25 9.73 25.76 -11.18
C VAL A 25 11.12 25.31 -10.72
N HIS A 26 11.45 24.02 -10.85
CA HIS A 26 12.70 23.43 -10.34
C HIS A 26 13.91 23.69 -11.23
N LYS A 27 13.70 24.09 -12.49
CA LYS A 27 14.75 24.52 -13.42
C LYS A 27 14.90 26.04 -13.55
N ASP A 28 14.17 26.82 -12.74
CA ASP A 28 14.30 28.28 -12.73
C ASP A 28 15.42 28.71 -11.76
N ASP A 29 16.48 29.27 -12.33
CA ASP A 29 17.64 29.79 -11.60
C ASP A 29 17.28 30.88 -10.57
N LYS A 30 16.11 31.53 -10.73
CA LYS A 30 15.58 32.49 -9.75
C LYS A 30 15.36 31.84 -8.39
N TYR A 31 14.90 30.58 -8.37
CA TYR A 31 14.57 29.84 -7.15
C TYR A 31 15.68 28.84 -6.79
N PHE A 32 16.33 28.26 -7.80
CA PHE A 32 17.38 27.26 -7.62
C PHE A 32 18.65 27.71 -8.34
N PRO A 33 19.58 28.44 -7.69
CA PRO A 33 20.81 28.89 -8.35
C PRO A 33 21.59 27.73 -8.98
N ASP A 34 21.93 27.81 -10.27
CA ASP A 34 22.52 26.68 -11.02
C ASP A 34 21.56 25.47 -11.03
N ALA A 35 20.33 25.70 -11.48
CA ALA A 35 19.21 24.75 -11.37
C ALA A 35 19.46 23.46 -12.17
N ALA A 36 20.25 23.56 -13.24
CA ALA A 36 20.60 22.44 -14.10
C ALA A 36 21.61 21.47 -13.45
N ALA A 37 22.36 21.90 -12.44
CA ALA A 37 23.35 21.06 -11.78
C ALA A 37 22.74 20.15 -10.71
N PHE A 38 23.14 18.87 -10.71
CA PHE A 38 22.81 17.95 -9.63
C PHE A 38 23.60 18.30 -8.36
N CYS A 39 22.97 19.04 -7.44
CA CYS A 39 23.59 19.53 -6.21
C CYS A 39 22.76 19.15 -4.96
N PRO A 40 23.00 17.97 -4.34
CA PRO A 40 22.29 17.56 -3.13
C PRO A 40 22.48 18.51 -1.94
N HIS A 41 23.64 19.17 -1.85
CA HIS A 41 23.98 20.10 -0.78
C HIS A 41 23.00 21.27 -0.67
N ARG A 42 22.30 21.62 -1.76
CA ARG A 42 21.24 22.64 -1.80
C ARG A 42 20.18 22.46 -0.71
N TYR A 43 19.93 21.21 -0.30
CA TYR A 43 18.86 20.85 0.64
C TYR A 43 19.36 20.48 2.05
N THR A 44 20.67 20.60 2.30
CA THR A 44 21.28 20.13 3.55
C THR A 44 21.15 21.12 4.71
N ASN A 45 20.96 22.42 4.43
CA ASN A 45 20.70 23.42 5.45
C ASN A 45 19.20 23.40 5.83
N PRO A 46 18.83 23.02 7.07
CA PRO A 46 17.43 22.91 7.48
C PRO A 46 16.66 24.23 7.42
N GLU A 47 17.30 25.36 7.71
CA GLU A 47 16.65 26.67 7.69
C GLU A 47 16.25 27.07 6.27
N VAL A 48 17.19 26.91 5.33
CA VAL A 48 16.98 27.18 3.90
C VAL A 48 15.93 26.22 3.33
N PHE A 49 16.04 24.92 3.62
CA PHE A 49 15.07 23.93 3.17
C PHE A 49 13.65 24.19 3.71
N ASN A 50 13.52 24.56 4.99
CA ASN A 50 12.24 24.89 5.58
C ASN A 50 11.65 26.18 5.00
N GLN A 51 12.50 27.16 4.65
CA GLN A 51 12.05 28.37 3.97
C GLN A 51 11.52 28.07 2.56
N MET A 52 12.26 27.30 1.75
CA MET A 52 11.82 26.87 0.41
C MET A 52 10.49 26.10 0.44
N ASN A 53 10.26 25.29 1.48
CA ASN A 53 8.98 24.60 1.67
C ASN A 53 7.82 25.54 2.04
N ARG A 54 8.09 26.58 2.84
CA ARG A 54 7.08 27.61 3.19
C ARG A 54 6.72 28.46 1.99
N ASP A 55 7.73 28.82 1.20
CA ASP A 55 7.60 29.66 0.01
C ASP A 55 7.04 28.88 -1.20
N ARG A 56 6.82 27.56 -1.03
CA ARG A 56 6.24 26.64 -2.02
C ARG A 56 7.07 26.52 -3.29
N GLU A 57 8.38 26.62 -3.15
CA GLU A 57 9.34 26.49 -4.24
C GLU A 57 9.60 25.01 -4.55
N ILE A 58 9.56 24.15 -3.52
CA ILE A 58 9.65 22.69 -3.67
C ILE A 58 8.24 22.10 -3.81
N VAL A 59 7.90 21.65 -5.02
CA VAL A 59 6.56 21.16 -5.41
C VAL A 59 6.57 19.73 -5.95
N THR A 60 7.63 18.96 -5.70
CA THR A 60 7.82 17.58 -6.21
C THR A 60 6.65 16.66 -5.84
N PHE A 61 6.11 16.83 -4.63
CA PHE A 61 4.96 16.08 -4.12
C PHE A 61 3.67 16.91 -4.13
N GLY A 62 3.62 17.98 -4.92
CA GLY A 62 2.55 18.96 -4.90
C GLY A 62 2.51 19.77 -3.59
N HIS A 63 1.44 20.52 -3.38
CA HIS A 63 1.25 21.33 -2.18
C HIS A 63 -0.24 21.50 -1.83
N GLY A 64 -0.55 21.92 -0.61
CA GLY A 64 -1.92 22.19 -0.15
C GLY A 64 -2.75 20.93 0.07
N ARG A 65 -4.08 21.04 -0.14
CA ARG A 65 -5.05 19.97 0.19
C ARG A 65 -4.89 18.69 -0.63
N LYS A 66 -4.21 18.77 -1.78
CA LYS A 66 -3.96 17.66 -2.70
C LYS A 66 -2.46 17.31 -2.78
N ARG A 67 -1.69 17.66 -1.75
CA ARG A 67 -0.30 17.20 -1.60
C ARG A 67 -0.29 15.67 -1.54
N CYS A 68 0.71 15.04 -2.14
CA CYS A 68 0.84 13.59 -2.20
C CYS A 68 0.81 12.97 -0.80
N THR A 69 -0.22 12.15 -0.53
CA THR A 69 -0.35 11.38 0.72
C THR A 69 0.79 10.36 0.89
N GLY A 70 1.37 9.91 -0.23
CA GLY A 70 2.45 8.92 -0.27
C GLY A 70 3.86 9.49 -0.09
N GLU A 71 4.07 10.79 0.13
CA GLU A 71 5.42 11.39 0.20
C GLU A 71 6.34 10.68 1.20
N LEU A 72 5.84 10.43 2.43
CA LEU A 72 6.64 9.77 3.47
C LEU A 72 6.99 8.33 3.10
N HIS A 73 6.06 7.63 2.45
CA HIS A 73 6.27 6.26 1.98
C HIS A 73 7.31 6.21 0.87
N ALA A 74 7.16 7.06 -0.16
CA ALA A 74 8.09 7.15 -1.28
C ALA A 74 9.52 7.49 -0.81
N ARG A 75 9.66 8.47 0.09
CA ARG A 75 10.97 8.83 0.67
C ARG A 75 11.58 7.65 1.42
N SER A 76 10.80 6.96 2.23
CA SER A 76 11.27 5.80 3.00
C SER A 76 11.75 4.67 2.09
N GLN A 77 10.97 4.34 1.05
CA GLN A 77 11.31 3.30 0.09
C GLN A 77 12.57 3.65 -0.71
N ILE A 78 12.66 4.86 -1.27
CA ILE A 78 13.82 5.30 -2.07
C ILE A 78 15.08 5.32 -1.20
N SER A 79 14.99 5.82 0.03
CA SER A 79 16.10 5.83 0.96
C SER A 79 16.58 4.42 1.32
N ALA A 80 15.66 3.50 1.62
CA ALA A 80 16.00 2.12 1.95
C ALA A 80 16.64 1.39 0.76
N LEU A 81 16.11 1.61 -0.45
CA LEU A 81 16.66 1.08 -1.68
C LEU A 81 18.08 1.61 -1.94
N LEU A 82 18.25 2.94 -1.91
CA LEU A 82 19.54 3.57 -2.13
C LEU A 82 20.59 3.11 -1.11
N ALA A 83 20.22 3.06 0.18
CA ALA A 83 21.11 2.57 1.23
C ALA A 83 21.50 1.10 0.99
N SER A 84 20.54 0.25 0.62
CA SER A 84 20.80 -1.16 0.32
C SER A 84 21.79 -1.33 -0.84
N PHE A 85 21.65 -0.52 -1.88
CA PHE A 85 22.54 -0.55 -3.05
C PHE A 85 23.94 -0.02 -2.72
N VAL A 86 24.04 1.17 -2.14
CA VAL A 86 25.33 1.82 -1.83
C VAL A 86 26.14 1.06 -0.78
N MET A 87 25.49 0.43 0.20
CA MET A 87 26.20 -0.33 1.23
C MET A 87 26.72 -1.68 0.74
N ARG A 88 26.03 -2.31 -0.22
CA ARG A 88 26.28 -3.70 -0.61
C ARG A 88 27.01 -3.84 -1.94
N PHE A 89 26.98 -2.82 -2.79
CA PHE A 89 27.52 -2.92 -4.13
C PHE A 89 28.42 -1.72 -4.47
N ASP A 90 29.53 -2.02 -5.12
CA ASP A 90 30.25 -1.07 -5.97
C ASP A 90 29.61 -1.09 -7.35
N MET A 91 29.35 0.08 -7.92
CA MET A 91 28.66 0.22 -9.20
C MET A 91 29.14 1.47 -9.93
N ASP A 92 29.17 1.38 -11.25
CA ASP A 92 29.39 2.50 -12.15
C ASP A 92 28.08 2.81 -12.90
N LEU A 93 27.94 4.05 -13.36
CA LEU A 93 26.79 4.50 -14.15
C LEU A 93 27.25 4.83 -15.57
N GLU A 94 26.63 4.22 -16.57
CA GLU A 94 26.86 4.51 -17.99
C GLU A 94 25.58 5.07 -18.61
N THR A 95 25.70 6.21 -19.28
CA THR A 95 24.59 6.83 -20.02
C THR A 95 24.62 6.37 -21.47
N LYS A 96 23.55 5.73 -21.95
CA LYS A 96 23.45 5.20 -23.33
C LYS A 96 23.20 6.27 -24.41
N GLU A 97 22.61 7.40 -24.03
CA GLU A 97 22.26 8.50 -24.93
C GLU A 97 22.73 9.83 -24.29
N PRO A 98 23.56 10.67 -24.97
CA PRO A 98 24.23 11.80 -24.32
C PRO A 98 23.38 13.06 -24.14
N GLU A 99 22.08 13.04 -24.44
CA GLU A 99 21.28 14.27 -24.45
C GLU A 99 20.11 14.19 -23.48
N ASN A 100 19.96 15.26 -22.69
CA ASN A 100 18.84 15.62 -21.82
C ASN A 100 17.52 15.82 -22.62
N ARG A 101 17.20 14.92 -23.55
CA ARG A 101 15.91 14.89 -24.20
C ARG A 101 14.95 14.12 -23.30
N MET A 102 13.92 14.81 -22.82
CA MET A 102 12.68 14.11 -22.47
C MET A 102 12.30 13.28 -23.70
N PRO A 103 11.95 12.00 -23.55
CA PRO A 103 11.48 11.20 -24.68
C PRO A 103 10.39 12.00 -25.40
N GLU A 104 10.56 12.25 -26.71
CA GLU A 104 9.48 12.76 -27.57
C GLU A 104 8.49 11.60 -27.84
N ASP A 105 8.04 10.94 -26.78
CA ASP A 105 7.04 9.91 -26.87
C ASP A 105 5.68 10.59 -26.74
N HIS A 106 5.11 10.92 -27.89
CA HIS A 106 3.71 11.35 -27.99
C HIS A 106 2.72 10.25 -27.51
N ASP A 107 3.21 9.05 -27.18
CA ASP A 107 2.45 7.88 -26.73
C ASP A 107 3.00 7.25 -25.40
N GLY A 108 3.85 7.97 -24.66
CA GLY A 108 4.47 7.48 -23.41
C GLY A 108 3.58 7.57 -22.15
N PRO A 109 3.92 6.87 -21.04
CA PRO A 109 3.14 6.93 -19.80
C PRO A 109 3.11 8.34 -19.22
N PHE A 110 1.99 8.72 -18.57
CA PHE A 110 1.80 10.02 -17.87
C PHE A 110 2.79 10.27 -16.71
N VAL A 111 3.71 9.34 -16.44
CA VAL A 111 4.81 9.44 -15.49
C VAL A 111 6.10 9.56 -16.29
N PHE A 112 6.73 10.73 -16.22
CA PHE A 112 8.03 10.94 -16.85
C PHE A 112 9.11 10.19 -16.06
N ASP A 113 9.81 9.28 -16.72
CA ASP A 113 10.99 8.60 -16.18
C ASP A 113 12.18 8.73 -17.14
N THR A 114 13.35 8.28 -16.70
CA THR A 114 14.55 8.18 -17.56
C THR A 114 14.65 6.81 -18.22
N ALA A 115 13.52 6.08 -18.38
CA ALA A 115 13.56 4.73 -18.90
C ALA A 115 14.26 4.76 -20.27
N ASN A 116 15.34 3.98 -20.35
CA ASN A 116 16.20 3.74 -21.52
C ASN A 116 17.51 4.54 -21.62
N THR A 117 17.83 5.50 -20.73
CA THR A 117 19.08 6.28 -20.86
C THR A 117 20.19 5.93 -19.87
N LEU A 118 19.88 5.35 -18.71
CA LEU A 118 20.88 5.03 -17.67
C LEU A 118 21.02 3.52 -17.45
N GLN A 119 22.24 3.01 -17.57
CA GLN A 119 22.58 1.62 -17.27
C GLN A 119 23.57 1.56 -16.10
N LEU A 120 23.23 0.77 -15.08
CA LEU A 120 24.20 0.36 -14.06
C LEU A 120 25.15 -0.66 -14.67
N VAL A 121 26.45 -0.37 -14.60
CA VAL A 121 27.52 -1.24 -15.11
C VAL A 121 28.52 -1.53 -14.00
N ASN A 122 29.36 -2.55 -14.23
CA ASN A 122 30.38 -2.98 -13.27
C ASN A 122 29.85 -3.25 -11.84
N LEU A 123 28.60 -3.71 -11.72
CA LEU A 123 27.98 -4.03 -10.43
C LEU A 123 28.75 -5.17 -9.76
N ARG A 124 29.38 -4.88 -8.62
CA ARG A 124 30.15 -5.83 -7.83
C ARG A 124 29.66 -5.80 -6.40
N GLN A 125 29.32 -6.96 -5.84
CA GLN A 125 29.00 -7.05 -4.43
C GLN A 125 30.26 -6.78 -3.61
N ARG A 126 30.15 -5.88 -2.63
CA ARG A 126 31.21 -5.64 -1.65
C ARG A 126 31.36 -6.89 -0.78
N ALA A 127 32.61 -7.28 -0.49
CA ALA A 127 32.87 -8.35 0.46
C ALA A 127 32.20 -8.01 1.80
N GLU A 128 31.49 -8.97 2.39
CA GLU A 128 30.92 -8.80 3.72
C GLU A 128 32.04 -8.41 4.69
N VAL A 129 31.91 -7.25 5.33
CA VAL A 129 32.77 -6.92 6.46
C VAL A 129 32.43 -7.94 7.53
N ASP A 130 33.40 -8.79 7.89
CA ASP A 130 33.27 -9.82 8.92
C ASP A 130 32.43 -9.29 10.09
N ALA A 131 31.26 -9.91 10.31
CA ALA A 131 30.25 -9.50 11.29
C ALA A 131 30.72 -9.57 12.77
N HIS A 132 32.04 -9.72 13.00
CA HIS A 132 32.67 -9.78 14.31
C HIS A 132 33.42 -8.50 14.71
N SER A 133 33.55 -7.49 13.84
CA SER A 133 34.30 -6.28 14.18
C SER A 133 33.63 -5.00 13.68
N THR A 134 32.50 -4.66 14.30
CA THR A 134 32.13 -3.32 14.81
C THR A 134 30.61 -3.21 14.80
N LYS A 135 30.01 -3.20 15.99
CA LYS A 135 28.62 -2.79 16.18
C LYS A 135 28.55 -1.28 15.88
N VAL A 136 28.35 -0.89 14.63
CA VAL A 136 27.73 0.40 14.37
C VAL A 136 26.23 0.18 14.57
N PRO A 137 25.61 0.79 15.59
CA PRO A 137 24.20 0.57 15.83
C PRO A 137 23.42 1.17 14.66
N VAL A 138 22.66 0.32 13.96
CA VAL A 138 21.71 0.68 12.90
C VAL A 138 20.76 1.82 13.34
N ALA A 139 20.58 1.99 14.65
CA ALA A 139 19.86 3.12 15.26
C ALA A 139 20.45 4.49 14.92
N ALA A 140 21.78 4.63 14.82
CA ALA A 140 22.43 5.92 14.52
C ALA A 140 22.24 6.34 13.05
N ALA A 141 22.23 5.38 12.12
CA ALA A 141 21.93 5.62 10.71
C ALA A 141 20.43 5.90 10.48
N ALA A 142 19.55 5.22 11.22
CA ALA A 142 18.11 5.49 11.20
C ALA A 142 17.75 6.86 11.80
N ALA A 143 18.45 7.32 12.84
CA ALA A 143 18.26 8.64 13.45
C ALA A 143 18.64 9.79 12.52
N ALA A 144 19.67 9.63 11.70
CA ALA A 144 20.06 10.61 10.68
C ALA A 144 19.05 10.68 9.50
N LEU A 145 18.33 9.58 9.22
CA LEU A 145 17.37 9.47 8.11
C LEU A 145 15.93 9.90 8.47
N LEU A 146 15.53 9.84 9.74
CA LEU A 146 14.14 10.10 10.18
C LEU A 146 13.90 11.48 10.79
N GLY A 147 14.90 12.37 10.77
CA GLY A 147 14.78 13.71 11.34
C GLY A 147 14.78 13.70 12.87
N GLN A 148 15.16 14.84 13.47
CA GLN A 148 15.52 15.09 14.88
C GLN A 148 14.43 14.81 15.95
N ARG A 149 13.56 13.83 15.77
CA ARG A 149 12.52 13.47 16.73
C ARG A 149 12.88 12.27 17.61
N ALA A 150 13.89 11.48 17.21
CA ALA A 150 14.37 10.34 18.00
C ALA A 150 15.25 10.75 19.19
N GLU A 151 16.04 11.83 19.08
CA GLU A 151 16.89 12.32 20.18
C GLU A 151 16.06 12.90 21.35
N LEU A 152 14.94 13.57 21.06
CA LEU A 152 14.05 14.12 22.10
C LEU A 152 13.31 13.05 22.92
N LEU A 153 13.10 11.86 22.37
CA LEU A 153 12.47 10.74 23.09
C LEU A 153 13.49 9.97 23.94
N ALA A 154 14.74 9.91 23.49
CA ALA A 154 15.83 9.23 24.22
C ALA A 154 16.27 10.00 25.48
N GLU A 155 16.14 11.33 25.50
CA GLU A 155 16.51 12.13 26.68
C GLU A 155 15.48 12.08 27.82
N GLN A 156 14.23 11.69 27.56
CA GLN A 156 13.21 11.56 28.60
C GLN A 156 13.29 10.24 29.38
N GLU A 157 13.79 9.16 28.78
CA GLU A 157 13.91 7.85 29.45
C GLU A 157 15.13 7.75 30.38
N VAL A 158 16.14 8.61 30.21
CA VAL A 158 17.34 8.61 31.07
C VAL A 158 17.09 9.27 32.44
N GLN A 159 16.00 10.03 32.61
CA GLN A 159 15.68 10.71 33.88
C GLN A 159 14.79 9.92 34.84
N GLN A 160 14.23 8.77 34.44
CA GLN A 160 13.48 7.90 35.35
C GLN A 160 14.25 6.60 35.61
N GLY A 161 15.17 6.67 36.58
CA GLY A 161 15.96 5.53 37.03
C GLY A 161 15.09 4.36 37.50
N GLY A 162 15.09 3.29 36.72
CA GLY A 162 14.46 2.01 37.05
C GLY A 162 15.38 0.86 36.67
N SER A 163 16.02 0.25 37.66
CA SER A 163 16.77 -0.99 37.51
C SER A 163 15.82 -2.19 37.35
N ALA A 164 15.90 -2.96 36.26
CA ALA A 164 15.37 -4.33 36.24
C ALA A 164 16.04 -5.22 35.18
N SER A 165 16.51 -6.36 35.68
CA SER A 165 16.98 -7.62 35.09
C SER A 165 16.74 -7.92 33.59
N ALA A 166 17.81 -8.42 32.96
CA ALA A 166 17.78 -9.17 31.71
C ALA A 166 17.07 -10.53 31.87
N SER A 167 15.85 -10.66 31.35
CA SER A 167 15.25 -11.93 30.94
C SER A 167 13.96 -11.71 30.14
N GLY A 168 13.92 -12.22 28.91
CA GLY A 168 12.68 -12.51 28.18
C GLY A 168 12.40 -11.65 26.95
N CYS A 169 12.91 -12.08 25.78
CA CYS A 169 12.38 -11.66 24.49
C CYS A 169 11.35 -12.72 24.03
N PRO A 170 10.09 -12.35 23.69
CA PRO A 170 8.97 -13.29 23.58
C PRO A 170 8.87 -14.04 22.24
N PHE A 171 9.98 -14.24 21.51
CA PHE A 171 9.96 -14.86 20.17
C PHE A 171 10.87 -16.10 20.00
N SER A 172 11.37 -16.70 21.08
CA SER A 172 12.22 -17.90 20.99
C SER A 172 11.50 -19.24 21.16
N ALA A 173 10.18 -19.26 21.39
CA ALA A 173 9.41 -20.48 21.64
C ALA A 173 8.37 -20.77 20.55
N LEU A 174 8.81 -20.92 19.29
CA LEU A 174 7.95 -21.38 18.19
C LEU A 174 8.71 -22.06 17.04
N LYS A 175 9.75 -22.87 17.37
CA LYS A 175 10.49 -23.70 16.40
C LYS A 175 10.32 -25.21 16.57
N ALA A 176 9.38 -25.69 17.40
CA ALA A 176 9.32 -27.12 17.74
C ALA A 176 7.92 -27.77 17.78
N SER A 177 6.92 -27.30 17.01
CA SER A 177 5.58 -27.93 17.04
C SER A 177 4.87 -28.17 15.71
N VAL A 178 5.51 -28.01 14.55
CA VAL A 178 4.81 -28.22 13.25
C VAL A 178 5.37 -29.39 12.40
N PHE A 179 6.60 -29.85 12.63
CA PHE A 179 7.12 -31.04 11.92
C PHE A 179 7.02 -32.30 12.77
N GLY A 180 5.78 -32.74 12.98
CA GLY A 180 5.47 -34.08 13.44
C GLY A 180 4.84 -34.90 12.32
N ARG A 181 5.66 -35.53 11.46
CA ARG A 181 5.24 -36.71 10.68
C ARG A 181 6.44 -37.52 10.17
N SER A 182 6.62 -38.65 10.84
CA SER A 182 6.96 -39.98 10.29
C SER A 182 8.07 -40.06 9.24
N THR A 183 9.25 -40.47 9.70
CA THR A 183 10.26 -41.14 8.88
C THR A 183 9.65 -42.37 8.20
N ALA A 184 9.22 -42.22 6.95
CA ALA A 184 8.90 -43.35 6.10
C ALA A 184 10.22 -44.05 5.72
N ASP A 185 10.42 -45.22 6.32
CA ASP A 185 11.26 -46.35 5.93
C ASP A 185 12.37 -46.10 4.88
N LEU A 186 13.53 -45.64 5.36
CA LEU A 186 14.80 -45.57 4.60
C LEU A 186 15.67 -46.80 4.84
N SER A 187 15.07 -48.00 4.96
CA SER A 187 15.82 -49.25 5.12
C SER A 187 16.63 -49.64 3.88
N GLY A 188 16.38 -49.03 2.71
CA GLY A 188 17.08 -49.31 1.45
C GLY A 188 18.34 -48.50 1.15
N LEU A 189 18.64 -47.44 1.90
CA LEU A 189 19.81 -46.59 1.62
C LEU A 189 20.95 -46.92 2.59
N GLY A 190 22.03 -47.48 2.00
CA GLY A 190 23.28 -47.79 2.68
C GLY A 190 23.91 -46.57 3.34
N VAL A 191 24.88 -46.82 4.23
CA VAL A 191 25.50 -45.83 5.13
C VAL A 191 26.00 -44.56 4.40
N GLY A 192 26.42 -44.68 3.13
CA GLY A 192 26.81 -43.53 2.30
C GLY A 192 25.66 -42.61 1.86
N GLY A 193 24.45 -43.13 1.67
CA GLY A 193 23.29 -42.31 1.27
C GLY A 193 22.75 -41.44 2.41
N ARG A 194 22.95 -41.86 3.66
CA ARG A 194 22.58 -41.08 4.86
C ARG A 194 23.60 -40.00 5.19
N GLN A 195 24.87 -40.21 4.86
CA GLN A 195 25.91 -39.18 4.99
C GLN A 195 25.77 -38.07 3.93
N ALA A 196 25.34 -38.39 2.71
CA ALA A 196 25.10 -37.40 1.67
C ALA A 196 23.94 -36.44 2.03
N LEU A 197 22.80 -36.96 2.50
CA LEU A 197 21.66 -36.11 2.86
C LEU A 197 21.87 -35.31 4.15
N SER A 198 22.71 -35.80 5.08
CA SER A 198 23.03 -35.09 6.33
C SER A 198 24.14 -34.04 6.18
N SER A 199 24.96 -34.10 5.13
CA SER A 199 25.99 -33.08 4.85
C SER A 199 25.54 -32.01 3.85
N MET A 200 24.29 -32.04 3.41
CA MET A 200 23.73 -31.16 2.36
C MET A 200 22.96 -29.94 2.91
N CYS A 201 22.88 -29.75 4.23
CA CYS A 201 22.19 -28.61 4.84
C CYS A 201 23.02 -27.31 4.88
N ALA A 202 24.11 -27.20 4.11
CA ALA A 202 25.05 -26.07 4.14
C ALA A 202 25.54 -25.63 2.75
N GLU A 203 24.91 -26.05 1.66
CA GLU A 203 25.22 -25.54 0.31
C GLU A 203 24.06 -24.68 -0.20
N ASN A 204 24.32 -23.40 -0.49
CA ASN A 204 23.38 -22.49 -1.12
C ASN A 204 23.15 -22.91 -2.58
N TYR A 205 22.26 -23.87 -2.83
CA TYR A 205 21.94 -24.40 -4.16
C TYR A 205 21.54 -23.31 -5.15
N TRP A 206 20.88 -22.26 -4.67
CA TRP A 206 20.48 -21.12 -5.48
C TRP A 206 21.68 -20.27 -5.96
N GLU A 207 22.73 -20.08 -5.15
CA GLU A 207 23.95 -19.37 -5.57
C GLU A 207 24.67 -20.15 -6.68
N ARG A 208 24.74 -21.49 -6.53
CA ARG A 208 25.29 -22.37 -7.55
C ARG A 208 24.51 -22.33 -8.86
N LEU A 209 23.19 -22.14 -8.79
CA LEU A 209 22.34 -22.03 -9.98
C LEU A 209 22.45 -20.64 -10.64
N ARG A 210 22.49 -19.56 -9.84
CA ARG A 210 22.64 -18.17 -10.30
C ARG A 210 23.98 -17.94 -10.98
N ASP A 211 25.06 -18.31 -10.30
CA ASP A 211 26.44 -18.05 -10.71
C ASP A 211 27.01 -19.20 -11.58
N GLY A 212 26.25 -20.28 -11.72
CA GLY A 212 26.59 -21.45 -12.52
C GLY A 212 26.49 -21.22 -14.03
N ASP A 213 27.15 -22.09 -14.77
CA ASP A 213 27.13 -22.12 -16.23
C ASP A 213 25.84 -22.75 -16.79
N ALA A 214 25.74 -22.83 -18.12
CA ALA A 214 24.59 -23.43 -18.78
C ALA A 214 24.36 -24.90 -18.38
N ALA A 215 25.42 -25.63 -18.02
CA ALA A 215 25.31 -27.01 -17.57
C ALA A 215 24.67 -27.09 -16.17
N ALA A 216 25.07 -26.21 -15.24
CA ALA A 216 24.44 -26.11 -13.93
C ALA A 216 22.96 -25.72 -14.03
N ARG A 217 22.61 -24.80 -14.94
CA ARG A 217 21.22 -24.37 -15.18
C ARG A 217 20.34 -25.42 -15.86
N ALA A 218 20.95 -26.42 -16.50
CA ALA A 218 20.28 -27.56 -17.10
C ALA A 218 20.33 -28.82 -16.20
N ASP A 219 21.02 -28.77 -15.05
CA ASP A 219 21.05 -29.87 -14.09
C ASP A 219 19.72 -29.91 -13.31
N ARG A 220 18.87 -30.87 -13.68
CA ARG A 220 17.56 -31.06 -13.08
C ARG A 220 17.60 -31.26 -11.56
N ALA A 221 18.59 -31.98 -11.04
CA ALA A 221 18.66 -32.27 -9.61
C ALA A 221 19.05 -31.01 -8.82
N LEU A 222 19.99 -30.23 -9.35
CA LEU A 222 20.37 -28.94 -8.77
C LEU A 222 19.19 -27.96 -8.81
N VAL A 223 18.50 -27.86 -9.95
CA VAL A 223 17.34 -26.96 -10.10
C VAL A 223 16.22 -27.36 -9.16
N LEU A 224 15.87 -28.66 -9.07
CA LEU A 224 14.83 -29.13 -8.14
C LEU A 224 15.16 -28.82 -6.68
N ALA A 225 16.41 -29.01 -6.26
CA ALA A 225 16.84 -28.68 -4.91
C ALA A 225 16.76 -27.16 -4.65
N ALA A 226 17.15 -26.33 -5.63
CA ALA A 226 17.08 -24.87 -5.51
C ALA A 226 15.64 -24.35 -5.47
N VAL A 227 14.75 -24.81 -6.34
CA VAL A 227 13.34 -24.35 -6.37
C VAL A 227 12.52 -24.87 -5.19
N ALA A 228 12.93 -25.99 -4.59
CA ALA A 228 12.32 -26.51 -3.37
C ALA A 228 12.69 -25.71 -2.12
N ASP A 229 13.80 -24.97 -2.15
CA ASP A 229 14.23 -24.06 -1.09
C ASP A 229 13.72 -22.63 -1.34
N GLU A 230 13.87 -22.13 -2.57
CA GLU A 230 13.40 -20.81 -2.99
C GLU A 230 12.80 -20.85 -4.41
N GLY A 231 11.47 -20.74 -4.52
CA GLY A 231 10.76 -20.90 -5.79
C GLY A 231 11.20 -19.93 -6.90
N ALA A 232 11.55 -18.69 -6.54
CA ALA A 232 11.99 -17.65 -7.47
C ALA A 232 13.29 -17.99 -8.23
N THR A 233 14.03 -19.02 -7.79
CA THR A 233 15.24 -19.51 -8.46
C THR A 233 14.94 -20.18 -9.82
N LEU A 234 13.67 -20.52 -10.07
CA LEU A 234 13.21 -21.02 -11.37
C LEU A 234 13.63 -20.12 -12.55
N GLN A 235 13.78 -18.81 -12.31
CA GLN A 235 14.24 -17.83 -13.31
C GLN A 235 15.60 -18.17 -13.94
N PHE A 236 16.47 -18.89 -13.21
CA PHE A 236 17.81 -19.24 -13.66
C PHE A 236 17.86 -20.59 -14.38
N ALA A 237 16.80 -21.41 -14.30
CA ALA A 237 16.76 -22.71 -14.94
C ALA A 237 16.75 -22.61 -16.47
N SER A 238 17.23 -23.66 -17.14
CA SER A 238 17.18 -23.77 -18.60
C SER A 238 15.74 -23.72 -19.11
N ALA A 239 15.56 -23.39 -20.40
CA ALA A 239 14.22 -23.32 -21.00
C ALA A 239 13.47 -24.64 -20.90
N GLU A 240 14.17 -25.77 -21.04
CA GLU A 240 13.62 -27.11 -20.92
C GLU A 240 13.10 -27.39 -19.51
N LEU A 241 13.85 -26.96 -18.47
CA LEU A 241 13.44 -27.16 -17.08
C LEU A 241 12.36 -26.18 -16.63
N ARG A 242 12.28 -24.98 -17.24
CA ARG A 242 11.12 -24.07 -17.08
C ARG A 242 9.86 -24.59 -17.78
N ALA A 243 9.99 -25.57 -18.66
CA ALA A 243 8.89 -26.32 -19.27
C ALA A 243 8.63 -27.68 -18.59
N ASP A 244 9.44 -28.09 -17.61
CA ASP A 244 9.22 -29.31 -16.83
C ASP A 244 8.14 -29.05 -15.76
N ARG A 245 7.01 -29.76 -15.88
CA ARG A 245 5.86 -29.59 -14.99
C ARG A 245 6.21 -29.84 -13.52
N GLU A 246 7.01 -30.85 -13.21
CA GLU A 246 7.36 -31.19 -11.82
C GLU A 246 8.22 -30.09 -11.20
N VAL A 247 9.20 -29.58 -11.95
CA VAL A 247 10.05 -28.47 -11.52
C VAL A 247 9.22 -27.22 -11.24
N VAL A 248 8.34 -26.85 -12.18
CA VAL A 248 7.49 -25.66 -12.04
C VAL A 248 6.49 -25.79 -10.89
N LEU A 249 5.85 -26.95 -10.72
CA LEU A 249 4.93 -27.17 -9.60
C LEU A 249 5.65 -27.14 -8.25
N THR A 250 6.88 -27.67 -8.19
CA THR A 250 7.71 -27.57 -6.97
C THR A 250 8.04 -26.11 -6.65
N ALA A 251 8.37 -25.29 -7.66
CA ALA A 251 8.62 -23.86 -7.49
C ALA A 251 7.36 -23.10 -7.02
N ILE A 252 6.19 -23.39 -7.62
CA ILE A 252 4.89 -22.82 -7.23
C ILE A 252 4.51 -23.21 -5.79
N GLU A 253 4.86 -24.43 -5.38
CA GLU A 253 4.63 -24.87 -4.01
C GLU A 253 5.45 -24.07 -2.99
N GLN A 254 6.61 -23.52 -3.36
CA GLN A 254 7.34 -22.60 -2.47
C GLN A 254 6.88 -21.15 -2.62
N ASP A 255 6.78 -20.67 -3.85
CA ASP A 255 6.32 -19.31 -4.17
C ASP A 255 5.46 -19.34 -5.44
N SER A 256 4.16 -19.11 -5.26
CA SER A 256 3.16 -19.07 -6.34
C SER A 256 3.45 -18.01 -7.42
N ASP A 257 4.19 -16.95 -7.09
CA ASP A 257 4.58 -15.93 -8.07
C ASP A 257 5.70 -16.43 -9.03
N SER A 258 6.32 -17.58 -8.73
CA SER A 258 7.31 -18.26 -9.59
C SER A 258 6.72 -18.70 -10.93
N LEU A 259 5.39 -18.79 -11.05
CA LEU A 259 4.70 -19.06 -12.32
C LEU A 259 5.16 -18.11 -13.44
N ARG A 260 5.57 -16.87 -13.11
CA ARG A 260 6.09 -15.89 -14.08
C ARG A 260 7.31 -16.37 -14.87
N PHE A 261 8.08 -17.31 -14.31
CA PHE A 261 9.30 -17.83 -14.91
C PHE A 261 9.06 -19.10 -15.75
N ALA A 262 7.89 -19.74 -15.59
CA ALA A 262 7.53 -20.95 -16.32
C ALA A 262 7.43 -20.70 -17.83
N ALA A 263 7.62 -21.76 -18.61
CA ALA A 263 7.48 -21.72 -20.06
C ALA A 263 6.04 -21.33 -20.46
N PRO A 264 5.83 -20.63 -21.60
CA PRO A 264 4.52 -20.15 -22.02
C PRO A 264 3.44 -21.24 -22.03
N GLU A 265 3.80 -22.46 -22.39
CA GLU A 265 2.88 -23.61 -22.46
C GLU A 265 2.32 -23.97 -21.08
N LEU A 266 3.14 -23.87 -20.03
CA LEU A 266 2.72 -24.12 -18.65
C LEU A 266 1.98 -22.92 -18.05
N ARG A 267 2.28 -21.69 -18.49
CA ARG A 267 1.51 -20.49 -18.10
C ARG A 267 0.12 -20.45 -18.75
N ALA A 268 -0.07 -21.18 -19.85
CA ALA A 268 -1.37 -21.41 -20.49
C ALA A 268 -2.06 -22.69 -20.01
N ASP A 269 -1.40 -23.55 -19.22
CA ASP A 269 -2.00 -24.75 -18.66
C ASP A 269 -2.90 -24.40 -17.47
N ARG A 270 -4.21 -24.55 -17.68
CA ARG A 270 -5.24 -24.24 -16.68
C ARG A 270 -4.99 -24.89 -15.33
N GLU A 271 -4.56 -26.16 -15.30
CA GLU A 271 -4.42 -26.91 -14.06
C GLU A 271 -3.18 -26.47 -13.27
N VAL A 272 -2.08 -26.12 -13.97
CA VAL A 272 -0.89 -25.52 -13.34
C VAL A 272 -1.23 -24.16 -12.75
N VAL A 273 -1.91 -23.31 -13.51
CA VAL A 273 -2.32 -21.97 -13.08
C VAL A 273 -3.28 -22.04 -11.89
N LEU A 274 -4.28 -22.94 -11.92
CA LEU A 274 -5.22 -23.13 -10.82
C LEU A 274 -4.52 -23.49 -9.50
N GLN A 275 -3.48 -24.33 -9.56
CA GLN A 275 -2.70 -24.66 -8.37
C GLN A 275 -1.98 -23.43 -7.80
N ALA A 276 -1.42 -22.57 -8.65
CA ALA A 276 -0.80 -21.32 -8.20
C ALA A 276 -1.83 -20.33 -7.61
N VAL A 277 -2.97 -20.15 -8.29
CA VAL A 277 -4.04 -19.23 -7.88
C VAL A 277 -4.65 -19.60 -6.53
N ARG A 278 -4.85 -20.90 -6.27
CA ARG A 278 -5.35 -21.39 -4.97
C ARG A 278 -4.43 -21.04 -3.79
N LYS A 279 -3.12 -20.90 -4.03
CA LYS A 279 -2.18 -20.47 -2.99
C LYS A 279 -2.19 -18.95 -2.83
N LYS A 280 -2.21 -18.22 -3.96
CA LYS A 280 -2.23 -16.76 -3.98
C LYS A 280 -2.93 -16.29 -5.26
N GLY A 281 -4.07 -15.61 -5.11
CA GLY A 281 -4.87 -15.15 -6.24
C GLY A 281 -4.08 -14.31 -7.27
N SER A 282 -3.12 -13.51 -6.80
CA SER A 282 -2.26 -12.68 -7.65
C SER A 282 -1.43 -13.47 -8.67
N ALA A 283 -1.22 -14.77 -8.49
CA ALA A 283 -0.49 -15.59 -9.44
C ALA A 283 -1.16 -15.63 -10.83
N LEU A 284 -2.49 -15.38 -10.92
CA LEU A 284 -3.20 -15.31 -12.20
C LEU A 284 -2.63 -14.25 -13.15
N GLN A 285 -2.05 -13.16 -12.63
CA GLN A 285 -1.44 -12.12 -13.46
C GLN A 285 -0.23 -12.63 -14.27
N HIS A 286 0.34 -13.77 -13.88
CA HIS A 286 1.47 -14.41 -14.55
C HIS A 286 1.06 -15.46 -15.57
N SER A 287 -0.23 -15.82 -15.64
CA SER A 287 -0.76 -16.75 -16.63
C SER A 287 -0.78 -16.15 -18.03
N ASP A 288 -1.06 -16.99 -19.02
CA ASP A 288 -1.47 -16.49 -20.34
C ASP A 288 -2.79 -15.74 -20.24
N SER A 289 -2.94 -14.66 -21.03
CA SER A 289 -4.14 -13.80 -20.99
C SER A 289 -5.40 -14.49 -21.52
N SER A 290 -5.25 -15.60 -22.27
CA SER A 290 -6.40 -16.43 -22.65
C SER A 290 -7.15 -17.01 -21.47
N LEU A 291 -6.46 -17.24 -20.33
CA LEU A 291 -7.06 -17.78 -19.10
C LEU A 291 -7.79 -16.73 -18.27
N TRP A 292 -7.61 -15.43 -18.53
CA TRP A 292 -8.34 -14.37 -17.80
C TRP A 292 -9.83 -14.33 -18.15
N LYS A 293 -10.23 -15.02 -19.23
CA LYS A 293 -11.63 -15.23 -19.62
C LYS A 293 -12.27 -16.45 -18.96
N ASP A 294 -11.50 -17.25 -18.22
CA ASP A 294 -12.04 -18.36 -17.43
C ASP A 294 -12.63 -17.80 -16.14
N ARG A 295 -13.96 -17.77 -16.10
CA ARG A 295 -14.74 -17.29 -14.96
C ARG A 295 -14.37 -17.98 -13.64
N GLU A 296 -14.14 -19.29 -13.65
CA GLU A 296 -13.85 -20.04 -12.42
C GLU A 296 -12.48 -19.69 -11.87
N LEU A 297 -11.47 -19.63 -12.74
CA LEU A 297 -10.12 -19.22 -12.37
C LEU A 297 -10.10 -17.80 -11.82
N LEU A 298 -10.78 -16.89 -12.50
CA LEU A 298 -10.85 -15.49 -12.08
C LEU A 298 -11.58 -15.35 -10.75
N LEU A 299 -12.68 -16.08 -10.54
CA LEU A 299 -13.43 -16.04 -9.27
C LEU A 299 -12.59 -16.57 -8.11
N GLU A 300 -11.82 -17.64 -8.32
CA GLU A 300 -10.89 -18.14 -7.32
C GLU A 300 -9.80 -17.11 -6.98
N ALA A 301 -9.27 -16.44 -8.00
CA ALA A 301 -8.26 -15.39 -7.80
C ALA A 301 -8.81 -14.18 -7.04
N VAL A 302 -10.01 -13.71 -7.41
CA VAL A 302 -10.69 -12.56 -6.80
C VAL A 302 -11.03 -12.82 -5.33
N ARG A 303 -11.47 -14.03 -4.99
CA ARG A 303 -11.75 -14.40 -3.59
C ARG A 303 -10.53 -14.32 -2.68
N SER A 304 -9.33 -14.51 -3.23
CA SER A 304 -8.08 -14.36 -2.50
C SER A 304 -7.53 -12.93 -2.55
N ASP A 305 -7.81 -12.17 -3.61
CA ASP A 305 -7.30 -10.83 -3.86
C ASP A 305 -8.27 -10.08 -4.79
N GLY A 306 -9.10 -9.19 -4.21
CA GLY A 306 -10.13 -8.45 -4.93
C GLY A 306 -9.58 -7.60 -6.09
N SER A 307 -8.31 -7.19 -6.01
CA SER A 307 -7.65 -6.42 -7.06
C SER A 307 -7.52 -7.20 -8.38
N MET A 308 -7.67 -8.53 -8.36
CA MET A 308 -7.64 -9.38 -9.56
C MET A 308 -8.80 -9.12 -10.52
N LEU A 309 -9.88 -8.45 -10.08
CA LEU A 309 -10.96 -8.04 -10.97
C LEU A 309 -10.46 -7.22 -12.16
N ARG A 310 -9.34 -6.50 -12.02
CA ARG A 310 -8.70 -5.75 -13.11
C ARG A 310 -8.34 -6.62 -14.33
N LEU A 311 -8.13 -7.93 -14.14
CA LEU A 311 -7.78 -8.82 -15.26
C LEU A 311 -9.00 -9.13 -16.15
N ALA A 312 -10.23 -8.90 -15.67
CA ALA A 312 -11.45 -9.00 -16.47
C ALA A 312 -11.70 -7.78 -17.37
N TYR A 313 -10.93 -6.68 -17.25
CA TYR A 313 -11.14 -5.52 -18.11
C TYR A 313 -11.00 -5.90 -19.60
N GLY A 314 -11.99 -5.48 -20.40
CA GLY A 314 -12.08 -5.85 -21.82
C GLY A 314 -12.74 -7.22 -22.07
N THR A 315 -13.32 -7.84 -21.03
CA THR A 315 -14.16 -9.04 -21.13
C THR A 315 -15.55 -8.78 -20.58
N ASP A 316 -16.52 -9.63 -20.90
CA ASP A 316 -17.88 -9.53 -20.34
C ASP A 316 -17.93 -9.89 -18.83
N LEU A 317 -16.84 -10.43 -18.26
CA LEU A 317 -16.78 -10.84 -16.85
C LEU A 317 -16.69 -9.67 -15.88
N VAL A 318 -16.32 -8.46 -16.33
CA VAL A 318 -16.34 -7.26 -15.49
C VAL A 318 -17.77 -6.86 -15.09
N HIS A 319 -18.76 -7.36 -15.84
CA HIS A 319 -20.20 -7.20 -15.57
C HIS A 319 -20.81 -8.41 -14.86
N ASP A 320 -19.99 -9.40 -14.44
CA ASP A 320 -20.47 -10.54 -13.68
C ASP A 320 -20.66 -10.16 -12.22
N ARG A 321 -21.92 -10.16 -11.79
CA ARG A 321 -22.32 -9.78 -10.44
C ARG A 321 -21.61 -10.56 -9.35
N ASP A 322 -21.41 -11.87 -9.49
CA ASP A 322 -20.80 -12.68 -8.43
C ASP A 322 -19.31 -12.39 -8.31
N LEU A 323 -18.64 -12.12 -9.43
CA LEU A 323 -17.23 -11.71 -9.46
C LEU A 323 -17.06 -10.33 -8.80
N VAL A 324 -17.91 -9.37 -9.15
CA VAL A 324 -17.87 -8.03 -8.56
C VAL A 324 -18.15 -8.09 -7.06
N LEU A 325 -19.18 -8.83 -6.64
CA LEU A 325 -19.49 -8.99 -5.22
C LEU A 325 -18.31 -9.61 -4.45
N ALA A 326 -17.74 -10.71 -4.97
CA ALA A 326 -16.58 -11.34 -4.35
C ALA A 326 -15.36 -10.41 -4.29
N ALA A 327 -15.17 -9.55 -5.29
CA ALA A 327 -14.07 -8.58 -5.30
C ALA A 327 -14.27 -7.50 -4.23
N VAL A 328 -15.48 -6.93 -4.18
CA VAL A 328 -15.86 -5.88 -3.23
C VAL A 328 -15.81 -6.37 -1.78
N GLU A 329 -16.14 -7.64 -1.52
CA GLU A 329 -16.00 -8.25 -0.20
C GLU A 329 -14.54 -8.31 0.28
N GLN A 330 -13.57 -8.41 -0.63
CA GLN A 330 -12.14 -8.41 -0.30
C GLN A 330 -11.54 -7.00 -0.28
N ASP A 331 -11.92 -6.17 -1.24
CA ASP A 331 -11.40 -4.84 -1.45
C ASP A 331 -12.52 -3.91 -1.95
N SER A 332 -12.91 -2.95 -1.12
CA SER A 332 -13.99 -2.01 -1.45
C SER A 332 -13.67 -1.14 -2.67
N ASP A 333 -12.39 -0.92 -2.99
CA ASP A 333 -11.96 -0.16 -4.16
C ASP A 333 -12.28 -0.91 -5.47
N ALA A 334 -12.56 -2.21 -5.40
CA ALA A 334 -13.04 -2.97 -6.54
C ALA A 334 -14.38 -2.49 -7.09
N LEU A 335 -15.18 -1.77 -6.30
CA LEU A 335 -16.41 -1.15 -6.79
C LEU A 335 -16.13 -0.02 -7.79
N GLU A 336 -14.99 0.68 -7.66
CA GLU A 336 -14.59 1.70 -8.64
C GLU A 336 -14.20 1.10 -9.98
N MET A 337 -13.73 -0.16 -9.94
CA MET A 337 -13.38 -0.93 -11.11
C MET A 337 -14.59 -1.54 -11.82
N ALA A 338 -15.69 -1.73 -11.08
CA ALA A 338 -16.94 -2.26 -11.60
C ALA A 338 -17.77 -1.16 -12.29
N GLY A 339 -18.68 -1.56 -13.17
CA GLY A 339 -19.57 -0.61 -13.86
C GLY A 339 -20.53 0.10 -12.89
N GLU A 340 -20.99 1.31 -13.26
CA GLU A 340 -21.95 2.09 -12.47
C GLU A 340 -23.28 1.35 -12.20
N GLU A 341 -23.59 0.32 -12.99
CA GLU A 341 -24.77 -0.55 -12.80
C GLU A 341 -24.82 -1.21 -11.42
N PHE A 342 -23.67 -1.49 -10.80
CA PHE A 342 -23.60 -2.10 -9.47
C PHE A 342 -23.84 -1.11 -8.34
N LEU A 343 -23.83 0.20 -8.61
CA LEU A 343 -24.16 1.24 -7.63
C LEU A 343 -25.65 1.24 -7.26
N ALA A 344 -26.48 0.53 -8.03
CA ALA A 344 -27.88 0.26 -7.73
C ALA A 344 -28.12 -1.14 -7.14
N ASP A 345 -27.09 -2.00 -7.08
CA ASP A 345 -27.20 -3.34 -6.50
C ASP A 345 -27.03 -3.26 -4.98
N LYS A 346 -28.11 -3.57 -4.26
CA LYS A 346 -28.13 -3.47 -2.80
C LYS A 346 -27.07 -4.34 -2.13
N GLU A 347 -26.84 -5.57 -2.58
CA GLU A 347 -25.90 -6.47 -1.92
C GLU A 347 -24.44 -6.05 -2.17
N VAL A 348 -24.13 -5.64 -3.40
CA VAL A 348 -22.78 -5.15 -3.75
C VAL A 348 -22.47 -3.86 -2.98
N VAL A 349 -23.39 -2.90 -2.95
CA VAL A 349 -23.21 -1.66 -2.19
C VAL A 349 -23.13 -1.95 -0.69
N LEU A 350 -23.95 -2.87 -0.16
CA LEU A 350 -23.90 -3.25 1.24
C LEU A 350 -22.53 -3.84 1.62
N ALA A 351 -21.97 -4.73 0.78
CA ALA A 351 -20.62 -5.27 0.97
C ALA A 351 -19.56 -4.16 0.96
N ALA A 352 -19.66 -3.20 0.04
CA ALA A 352 -18.73 -2.08 -0.06
C ALA A 352 -18.75 -1.18 1.18
N VAL A 353 -19.94 -0.78 1.65
CA VAL A 353 -20.07 0.16 2.77
C VAL A 353 -19.71 -0.45 4.13
N LEU A 354 -19.68 -1.79 4.24
CA LEU A 354 -19.19 -2.48 5.44
C LEU A 354 -17.68 -2.32 5.64
N SER A 355 -16.94 -2.08 4.56
CA SER A 355 -15.48 -1.88 4.56
C SER A 355 -15.08 -0.41 4.35
N SER A 356 -15.94 0.40 3.73
CA SER A 356 -15.72 1.84 3.53
C SER A 356 -17.04 2.61 3.48
N GLY A 357 -17.39 3.27 4.59
CA GLY A 357 -18.64 4.05 4.72
C GLY A 357 -18.77 5.22 3.74
N GLU A 358 -17.67 5.76 3.23
CA GLU A 358 -17.65 6.87 2.27
C GLU A 358 -18.22 6.48 0.89
N LEU A 359 -18.19 5.18 0.53
CA LEU A 359 -18.73 4.69 -0.75
C LEU A 359 -20.24 4.86 -0.87
N LEU A 360 -20.94 5.15 0.22
CA LEU A 360 -22.36 5.52 0.18
C LEU A 360 -22.62 6.73 -0.72
N GLU A 361 -21.65 7.64 -0.90
CA GLU A 361 -21.75 8.78 -1.82
C GLU A 361 -22.09 8.34 -3.24
N ARG A 362 -21.50 7.23 -3.68
CA ARG A 362 -21.61 6.71 -5.06
C ARG A 362 -22.85 5.86 -5.27
N ALA A 363 -23.49 5.39 -4.19
CA ALA A 363 -24.69 4.57 -4.29
C ALA A 363 -25.84 5.33 -4.97
N SER A 364 -26.70 4.59 -5.66
CA SER A 364 -27.90 5.16 -6.28
C SER A 364 -28.77 5.88 -5.24
N GLU A 365 -29.56 6.87 -5.68
CA GLU A 365 -30.49 7.61 -4.81
C GLU A 365 -31.40 6.68 -3.99
N ASN A 366 -31.87 5.59 -4.61
CA ASN A 366 -32.70 4.59 -3.94
C ASN A 366 -31.96 3.92 -2.77
N LEU A 367 -30.68 3.60 -2.91
CA LEU A 367 -29.88 2.97 -1.85
C LEU A 367 -29.41 3.97 -0.79
N ARG A 368 -29.23 5.25 -1.15
CA ARG A 368 -28.98 6.34 -0.18
C ARG A 368 -30.22 6.67 0.65
N ALA A 369 -31.40 6.26 0.20
CA ALA A 369 -32.66 6.30 0.94
C ALA A 369 -33.01 4.96 1.63
N ASP A 370 -32.21 3.91 1.43
CA ASP A 370 -32.43 2.60 2.08
C ASP A 370 -31.80 2.62 3.49
N LEU A 371 -32.67 2.51 4.50
CA LEU A 371 -32.27 2.57 5.91
C LEU A 371 -31.24 1.51 6.28
N GLU A 372 -31.30 0.31 5.71
CA GLU A 372 -30.38 -0.79 6.02
C GLU A 372 -28.97 -0.49 5.51
N VAL A 373 -28.87 -0.04 4.26
CA VAL A 373 -27.60 0.33 3.63
C VAL A 373 -26.96 1.52 4.36
N VAL A 374 -27.74 2.57 4.62
CA VAL A 374 -27.26 3.76 5.33
C VAL A 374 -26.86 3.43 6.77
N SER A 375 -27.62 2.59 7.47
CA SER A 375 -27.27 2.15 8.82
C SER A 375 -26.01 1.29 8.86
N ALA A 376 -25.73 0.52 7.80
CA ALA A 376 -24.48 -0.23 7.67
C ALA A 376 -23.29 0.73 7.46
N ALA A 377 -23.42 1.70 6.55
CA ALA A 377 -22.39 2.72 6.31
C ALA A 377 -22.09 3.55 7.57
N ILE A 378 -23.14 4.01 8.27
CA ILE A 378 -23.00 4.78 9.52
C ILE A 378 -22.30 3.96 10.60
N ARG A 379 -22.54 2.64 10.67
CA ARG A 379 -21.88 1.76 11.64
C ARG A 379 -20.37 1.68 11.44
N PHE A 380 -19.89 1.86 10.21
CA PHE A 380 -18.47 1.93 9.90
C PHE A 380 -17.90 3.34 10.11
N ASP A 381 -18.57 4.36 9.57
CA ASP A 381 -18.19 5.76 9.72
C ASP A 381 -19.44 6.64 9.92
N GLY A 382 -19.54 7.28 11.10
CA GLY A 382 -20.64 8.18 11.43
C GLY A 382 -20.75 9.39 10.49
N LEU A 383 -19.70 9.78 9.76
CA LEU A 383 -19.78 10.85 8.75
C LEU A 383 -20.53 10.42 7.48
N ALA A 384 -20.76 9.13 7.25
CA ALA A 384 -21.56 8.63 6.12
C ALA A 384 -22.98 9.21 6.10
N LEU A 385 -23.48 9.71 7.25
CA LEU A 385 -24.75 10.45 7.34
C LEU A 385 -24.84 11.60 6.33
N GLN A 386 -23.72 12.21 5.93
CA GLN A 386 -23.70 13.31 4.94
C GLN A 386 -24.22 12.90 3.56
N PHE A 387 -24.09 11.61 3.21
CA PHE A 387 -24.50 11.06 1.93
C PHE A 387 -25.91 10.47 1.96
N ALA A 388 -26.52 10.32 3.14
CA ALA A 388 -27.86 9.81 3.28
C ALA A 388 -28.91 10.76 2.67
N ASP A 389 -30.02 10.16 2.22
CA ASP A 389 -31.19 10.92 1.78
C ASP A 389 -31.64 11.93 2.86
N PRO A 390 -32.07 13.15 2.47
CA PRO A 390 -32.55 14.15 3.43
C PRO A 390 -33.63 13.65 4.40
N GLU A 391 -34.50 12.73 3.99
CA GLU A 391 -35.53 12.16 4.88
C GLU A 391 -34.91 11.29 5.98
N LEU A 392 -33.89 10.50 5.67
CA LEU A 392 -33.15 9.71 6.67
C LEU A 392 -32.35 10.61 7.62
N ARG A 393 -31.92 11.80 7.19
CA ARG A 393 -31.28 12.80 8.07
C ARG A 393 -32.24 13.48 9.04
N ARG A 394 -33.55 13.23 8.92
CA ARG A 394 -34.56 13.56 9.94
C ARG A 394 -34.82 12.41 10.91
N ASP A 395 -34.35 11.21 10.64
CA ASP A 395 -34.51 10.08 11.54
C ASP A 395 -33.63 10.27 12.78
N ARG A 396 -34.27 10.49 13.92
CA ARG A 396 -33.60 10.76 15.18
C ARG A 396 -32.69 9.62 15.62
N ASP A 397 -33.13 8.37 15.47
CA ASP A 397 -32.39 7.21 15.95
C ASP A 397 -31.15 6.96 15.06
N LEU A 398 -31.29 7.16 13.76
CA LEU A 398 -30.20 7.09 12.80
C LEU A 398 -29.15 8.19 13.06
N VAL A 399 -29.59 9.44 13.25
CA VAL A 399 -28.68 10.55 13.59
C VAL A 399 -27.99 10.30 14.93
N LEU A 400 -28.71 9.82 15.94
CA LEU A 400 -28.09 9.45 17.23
C LEU A 400 -27.04 8.36 17.07
N ALA A 401 -27.26 7.36 16.21
CA ALA A 401 -26.27 6.32 15.93
C ALA A 401 -24.98 6.91 15.32
N ALA A 402 -25.10 7.84 14.38
CA ALA A 402 -23.96 8.54 13.77
C ALA A 402 -23.21 9.43 14.77
N VAL A 403 -23.96 10.25 15.51
CA VAL A 403 -23.44 11.21 16.49
C VAL A 403 -22.72 10.52 17.65
N ARG A 404 -23.18 9.34 18.07
CA ARG A 404 -22.54 8.52 19.12
C ARG A 404 -21.14 8.03 18.73
N GLN A 405 -20.86 7.88 17.44
CA GLN A 405 -19.52 7.56 16.96
C GLN A 405 -18.69 8.83 16.81
N ILE A 406 -19.19 9.78 16.02
CA ILE A 406 -18.51 11.03 15.74
C ILE A 406 -19.46 12.20 15.94
N GLY A 407 -19.19 13.00 16.97
CA GLY A 407 -20.09 14.09 17.34
C GLY A 407 -20.26 15.11 16.21
N THR A 408 -19.30 15.25 15.30
CA THR A 408 -19.39 16.21 14.17
C THR A 408 -20.37 15.76 13.09
N ALA A 409 -20.88 14.52 13.13
CA ALA A 409 -21.96 14.07 12.26
C ALA A 409 -23.23 14.92 12.42
N LEU A 410 -23.41 15.58 13.57
CA LEU A 410 -24.51 16.51 13.85
C LEU A 410 -24.66 17.59 12.76
N GLN A 411 -23.57 18.02 12.12
CA GLN A 411 -23.61 19.03 11.06
C GLN A 411 -24.44 18.61 9.84
N PHE A 412 -24.59 17.31 9.62
CA PHE A 412 -25.32 16.74 8.48
C PHE A 412 -26.76 16.39 8.81
N ALA A 413 -27.14 16.41 10.10
CA ALA A 413 -28.53 16.20 10.50
C ALA A 413 -29.42 17.35 10.00
N SER A 414 -30.71 17.07 9.83
CA SER A 414 -31.69 18.12 9.53
C SER A 414 -31.76 19.18 10.63
N ASP A 415 -32.20 20.39 10.27
CA ASP A 415 -32.31 21.50 11.23
C ASP A 415 -33.26 21.17 12.40
N GLU A 416 -34.29 20.36 12.16
CA GLU A 416 -35.23 19.84 13.17
C GLU A 416 -34.56 18.96 14.23
N ILE A 417 -33.53 18.21 13.85
CA ILE A 417 -32.75 17.38 14.78
C ILE A 417 -31.67 18.21 15.48
N ARG A 418 -31.12 19.22 14.81
CA ARG A 418 -30.07 20.10 15.37
C ARG A 418 -30.57 21.04 16.46
N VAL A 419 -31.89 21.15 16.65
CA VAL A 419 -32.53 21.85 17.77
C VAL A 419 -32.92 20.91 18.92
N ASP A 420 -32.73 19.59 18.81
CA ASP A 420 -33.01 18.64 19.90
C ASP A 420 -31.87 18.69 20.93
N PRO A 421 -32.12 19.16 22.17
CA PRO A 421 -31.08 19.28 23.19
C PRO A 421 -30.46 17.94 23.59
N GLU A 422 -31.18 16.82 23.48
CA GLU A 422 -30.65 15.50 23.81
C GLU A 422 -29.64 15.04 22.76
N VAL A 423 -29.97 15.21 21.47
CA VAL A 423 -29.07 14.84 20.35
C VAL A 423 -27.83 15.74 20.37
N VAL A 424 -28.01 17.04 20.58
CA VAL A 424 -26.90 18.01 20.69
C VAL A 424 -26.00 17.66 21.88
N ARG A 425 -26.58 17.33 23.04
CA ARG A 425 -25.80 16.94 24.23
C ARG A 425 -25.00 15.67 23.97
N GLU A 426 -25.57 14.66 23.31
CA GLU A 426 -24.83 13.45 22.93
C GLU A 426 -23.68 13.78 21.95
N ALA A 427 -23.90 14.67 20.98
CA ALA A 427 -22.87 15.12 20.05
C ALA A 427 -21.69 15.80 20.75
N VAL A 428 -22.00 16.71 21.67
CA VAL A 428 -21.02 17.44 22.49
C VAL A 428 -20.25 16.49 23.40
N ASN A 429 -20.93 15.48 23.95
CA ASN A 429 -20.30 14.45 24.79
C ASN A 429 -19.25 13.63 24.02
N ARG A 430 -19.46 13.40 22.72
CA ARG A 430 -18.49 12.70 21.86
C ARG A 430 -17.42 13.62 21.30
N THR A 431 -17.81 14.80 20.87
CA THR A 431 -16.90 15.80 20.31
C THR A 431 -17.32 17.18 20.79
N PRO A 432 -16.63 17.77 21.79
CA PRO A 432 -17.05 19.04 22.39
C PRO A 432 -17.19 20.20 21.40
N LYS A 433 -16.44 20.16 20.29
CA LYS A 433 -16.53 21.17 19.23
C LYS A 433 -17.84 21.10 18.45
N SER A 434 -18.61 20.02 18.55
CA SER A 434 -19.87 19.85 17.82
C SER A 434 -20.98 20.79 18.25
N LEU A 435 -20.84 21.48 19.40
CA LEU A 435 -21.77 22.51 19.83
C LEU A 435 -21.98 23.59 18.76
N ILE A 436 -20.96 23.89 17.95
CA ILE A 436 -21.05 24.85 16.83
C ILE A 436 -22.08 24.45 15.76
N PHE A 437 -22.48 23.18 15.72
CA PHE A 437 -23.46 22.67 14.77
C PHE A 437 -24.87 22.65 15.35
N ALA A 438 -25.07 22.93 16.63
CA ALA A 438 -26.41 23.05 17.22
C ALA A 438 -27.17 24.24 16.62
N LEU A 439 -28.50 24.20 16.62
CA LEU A 439 -29.36 25.29 16.16
C LEU A 439 -30.32 25.72 17.28
N GLY A 440 -31.19 26.71 17.01
CA GLY A 440 -32.25 27.10 17.94
C GLY A 440 -31.76 27.80 19.20
N GLY A 441 -30.57 28.43 19.16
CA GLY A 441 -29.97 29.10 20.31
C GLY A 441 -29.20 28.18 21.27
N LEU A 442 -29.17 26.87 21.02
CA LEU A 442 -28.43 25.91 21.84
C LEU A 442 -26.91 26.13 21.85
N GLN A 443 -26.38 26.87 20.87
CA GLN A 443 -24.96 27.26 20.82
C GLN A 443 -24.57 28.21 21.96
N GLU A 444 -25.51 29.02 22.42
CA GLU A 444 -25.32 30.04 23.46
C GLU A 444 -25.90 29.59 24.82
N ASP A 445 -26.34 28.34 24.92
CA ASP A 445 -26.86 27.77 26.17
C ASP A 445 -25.72 27.59 27.17
N PRO A 446 -25.71 28.33 28.30
CA PRO A 446 -24.62 28.27 29.28
C PRO A 446 -24.42 26.86 29.85
N GLU A 447 -25.49 26.06 29.99
CA GLU A 447 -25.38 24.70 30.51
C GLU A 447 -24.66 23.77 29.52
N LEU A 448 -24.94 23.91 28.22
CA LEU A 448 -24.26 23.14 27.17
C LEU A 448 -22.83 23.61 26.94
N GLU A 449 -22.54 24.91 27.06
CA GLU A 449 -21.18 25.43 27.01
C GLU A 449 -20.32 24.92 28.17
N ASP A 450 -20.86 24.95 29.39
CA ASP A 450 -20.19 24.43 30.57
C ASP A 450 -19.98 22.91 30.47
N PHE A 451 -20.98 22.18 29.98
CA PHE A 451 -20.87 20.75 29.68
C PHE A 451 -19.79 20.46 28.63
N ALA A 452 -19.74 21.21 27.53
CA ALA A 452 -18.71 21.06 26.50
C ALA A 452 -17.30 21.32 27.06
N ARG A 453 -17.17 22.27 27.99
CA ARG A 453 -15.90 22.56 28.68
C ARG A 453 -15.48 21.41 29.59
N ASP A 454 -16.41 20.83 30.34
CA ASP A 454 -16.16 19.66 31.19
C ASP A 454 -15.72 18.44 30.36
N VAL A 455 -16.46 18.10 29.31
CA VAL A 455 -16.12 16.97 28.42
C VAL A 455 -14.73 17.17 27.81
N ARG A 456 -14.40 18.40 27.37
CA ARG A 456 -13.07 18.72 26.84
C ARG A 456 -11.96 18.48 27.87
N CYS A 457 -12.20 18.82 29.13
CA CYS A 457 -11.26 18.57 30.23
C CYS A 457 -11.06 17.07 30.46
N ARG A 458 -12.16 16.29 30.47
CA ARG A 458 -12.11 14.82 30.63
C ARG A 458 -11.29 14.15 29.52
N ILE A 459 -11.57 14.46 28.25
CA ILE A 459 -10.84 13.88 27.11
C ILE A 459 -9.35 14.25 27.13
N GLN A 460 -8.99 15.46 27.55
CA GLN A 460 -7.59 15.89 27.65
C GLN A 460 -6.82 15.18 28.78
N ASN A 461 -7.51 14.78 29.85
CA ASN A 461 -6.91 14.09 30.98
C ASN A 461 -6.83 12.57 30.79
N GLU A 462 -7.72 11.97 29.98
CA GLU A 462 -7.67 10.54 29.62
C GLU A 462 -6.59 10.21 28.57
N GLY A 463 -6.05 11.22 27.88
CA GLY A 463 -4.94 11.08 26.93
C GLY A 463 -3.53 11.28 27.50
N ARG A 464 -3.40 11.42 28.82
CA ARG A 464 -2.13 11.39 29.58
C ARG A 464 -2.06 10.11 30.39
#